data_AF-A0A2V9JF15-F1
#
_entry.id   AF-A0A2V9JF15-F1
#
_cell.length_a   1.000
_cell.length_b   1.000
_cell.length_c   1.000
_cell.angle_alpha   90.00
_cell.angle_beta   90.00
_cell.angle_gamma   90.00
#
_symmetry.space_group_name_H-M   'P 1'
#
loop_
_entity.id
_entity.type
_entity.pdbx_description
1 polymer ?
#
loop_
_entity_poly.entity_id
_entity_poly.type
_entity_poly.pdbx_seq_one_letter_code
_entity_poly.pdbx_strand_id
1 'polypeptide(L)'
;MGFSTQPNLWQCGPFALKHALIMLGIFVDEKEISRIAGSNKWSGTDEIQLARAARKFGCNLLVMREHDPDAARRKLVTYLRDGNPCLVCAYDWTHWVTVVKEERGRFIVLDSREDAVLALFSWNKFKKVWVYRKRDEDNDKIVDTVYDFHPVAPRFRVQTRARFSLERAKYLRRPENRNFARHWDEYVEDLLALCKPRTPLSSNVISLGEFLRRHAEMIVDQLSFWHGGVERRRAERVLQNMHFVADTYGLVIHEEEEIDPTRSPQATAPAPTLT
;
A
#
# COMPACT_ATOMS: atom_id res chain seq x y z
N MET A 1 9.04 -6.30 5.73
CA MET A 1 8.95 -6.31 4.26
C MET A 1 8.02 -5.16 3.77
N GLY A 2 8.23 -3.91 4.19
CA GLY A 2 7.26 -2.80 3.99
C GLY A 2 7.69 -1.76 2.95
N PHE A 3 7.46 -0.48 3.26
CA PHE A 3 7.99 0.65 2.47
C PHE A 3 9.49 0.80 2.74
N SER A 4 10.30 0.34 1.79
CA SER A 4 11.76 0.35 1.92
C SER A 4 12.44 0.94 0.69
N THR A 5 13.64 1.47 0.92
CA THR A 5 14.52 1.97 -0.14
C THR A 5 15.07 0.81 -0.96
N GLN A 6 15.29 1.04 -2.25
CA GLN A 6 15.99 0.08 -3.08
C GLN A 6 17.48 0.03 -2.71
N PRO A 7 18.08 -1.16 -2.54
CA PRO A 7 19.50 -1.25 -2.24
C PRO A 7 20.37 -1.03 -3.49
N ASN A 8 19.80 -1.24 -4.69
CA ASN A 8 20.50 -1.12 -5.96
C ASN A 8 19.71 -0.29 -6.98
N LEU A 9 20.40 0.41 -7.89
CA LEU A 9 19.79 1.30 -8.88
C LEU A 9 18.83 0.59 -9.85
N TRP A 10 19.11 -0.67 -10.20
CA TRP A 10 18.34 -1.48 -11.15
C TRP A 10 17.07 -2.12 -10.56
N GLN A 11 16.81 -1.96 -9.27
CA GLN A 11 15.65 -2.58 -8.60
C GLN A 11 14.43 -1.66 -8.45
N CYS A 12 14.47 -0.46 -9.03
CA CYS A 12 13.34 0.47 -8.96
C CYS A 12 12.03 -0.13 -9.48
N GLY A 13 12.07 -0.90 -10.58
CA GLY A 13 10.88 -1.57 -11.13
C GLY A 13 10.22 -2.54 -10.15
N PRO A 14 10.95 -3.57 -9.64
CA PRO A 14 10.43 -4.47 -8.63
C PRO A 14 9.92 -3.78 -7.36
N PHE A 15 10.60 -2.74 -6.88
CA PHE A 15 10.14 -1.97 -5.72
C PHE A 15 8.87 -1.16 -6.01
N ALA A 16 8.76 -0.54 -7.19
CA ALA A 16 7.55 0.14 -7.61
C ALA A 16 6.37 -0.85 -7.64
N LEU A 17 6.55 -2.03 -8.23
CA LEU A 17 5.51 -3.06 -8.24
C LEU A 17 5.17 -3.55 -6.81
N LYS A 18 6.17 -3.80 -5.95
CA LYS A 18 5.96 -4.14 -4.53
C LYS A 18 5.07 -3.11 -3.84
N HIS A 19 5.43 -1.83 -3.97
CA HIS A 19 4.67 -0.73 -3.38
C HIS A 19 3.25 -0.66 -3.91
N ALA A 20 3.02 -0.94 -5.20
CA ALA A 20 1.68 -1.02 -5.76
C ALA A 20 0.88 -2.21 -5.19
N LEU A 21 1.50 -3.37 -5.05
CA LEU A 21 0.88 -4.58 -4.49
C LEU A 21 0.48 -4.38 -3.01
N ILE A 22 1.32 -3.72 -2.20
CA ILE A 22 1.00 -3.36 -0.80
C ILE A 22 -0.29 -2.52 -0.73
N MET A 23 -0.50 -1.60 -1.68
CA MET A 23 -1.73 -0.79 -1.74
C MET A 23 -2.98 -1.63 -2.03
N LEU A 24 -2.81 -2.75 -2.74
CA LEU A 24 -3.85 -3.71 -3.06
C LEU A 24 -4.01 -4.80 -1.98
N GLY A 25 -3.30 -4.70 -0.86
CA GLY A 25 -3.32 -5.69 0.22
C GLY A 25 -2.58 -6.99 -0.12
N ILE A 26 -1.63 -6.94 -1.05
CA ILE A 26 -0.79 -8.07 -1.46
C ILE A 26 0.62 -7.82 -0.96
N PHE A 27 1.09 -8.64 -0.03
CA PHE A 27 2.39 -8.50 0.62
C PHE A 27 3.36 -9.53 0.05
N VAL A 28 4.38 -9.06 -0.66
CA VAL A 28 5.35 -9.90 -1.37
C VAL A 28 6.75 -9.30 -1.29
N ASP A 29 7.75 -10.17 -1.23
CA ASP A 29 9.16 -9.78 -1.15
C ASP A 29 9.67 -9.24 -2.49
N GLU A 30 10.48 -8.18 -2.46
CA GLU A 30 11.04 -7.60 -3.69
C GLU A 30 11.95 -8.58 -4.44
N LYS A 31 12.60 -9.53 -3.76
CA LYS A 31 13.46 -10.53 -4.38
C LYS A 31 12.65 -11.49 -5.22
N GLU A 32 11.46 -11.85 -4.76
CA GLU A 32 10.54 -12.68 -5.54
C GLU A 32 10.08 -11.94 -6.79
N ILE A 33 9.66 -10.68 -6.65
CA ILE A 33 9.27 -9.84 -7.79
C ILE A 33 10.45 -9.71 -8.77
N SER A 34 11.65 -9.40 -8.28
CA SER A 34 12.87 -9.24 -9.09
C SER A 34 13.19 -10.51 -9.86
N ARG A 35 13.09 -11.68 -9.21
CA ARG A 35 13.32 -13.00 -9.81
C ARG A 35 12.32 -13.29 -10.93
N ILE A 36 11.04 -13.00 -10.72
CA ILE A 36 9.99 -13.21 -11.74
C ILE A 36 10.13 -12.22 -12.90
N ALA A 37 10.45 -10.96 -12.60
CA ALA A 37 10.69 -9.93 -13.60
C ALA A 37 11.98 -10.20 -14.41
N GLY A 38 12.96 -10.92 -13.85
CA GLY A 38 14.27 -11.13 -14.49
C GLY A 38 15.15 -9.89 -14.42
N SER A 39 14.90 -9.03 -13.42
CA SER A 39 15.61 -7.78 -13.20
C SER A 39 17.09 -8.02 -12.92
N ASN A 40 17.96 -7.32 -13.62
CA ASN A 40 19.41 -7.49 -13.46
C ASN A 40 20.15 -6.15 -13.60
N LYS A 41 21.44 -6.15 -13.22
CA LYS A 41 22.27 -4.93 -13.19
C LYS A 41 22.50 -4.30 -14.57
N TRP A 42 22.43 -5.09 -15.65
CA TRP A 42 22.79 -4.65 -17.00
C TRP A 42 21.65 -3.94 -17.71
N SER A 43 20.42 -4.46 -17.59
CA SER A 43 19.26 -3.96 -18.34
C SER A 43 18.18 -3.34 -17.47
N GLY A 44 18.30 -3.39 -16.14
CA GLY A 44 17.26 -2.86 -15.25
C GLY A 44 15.99 -3.71 -15.31
N THR A 45 14.83 -3.06 -15.43
CA THR A 45 13.53 -3.73 -15.62
C THR A 45 12.63 -2.93 -16.53
N ASP A 46 12.10 -3.57 -17.58
CA ASP A 46 11.15 -2.97 -18.52
C ASP A 46 9.68 -3.29 -18.15
N GLU A 47 8.75 -2.67 -18.88
CA GLU A 47 7.31 -2.84 -18.67
C GLU A 47 6.81 -4.26 -18.97
N ILE A 48 7.43 -4.99 -19.89
CA ILE A 48 7.05 -6.36 -20.25
C ILE A 48 7.40 -7.31 -19.10
N GLN A 49 8.58 -7.14 -18.53
CA GLN A 49 9.08 -7.85 -17.36
C GLN A 49 8.21 -7.57 -16.14
N LEU A 50 7.87 -6.30 -15.88
CA LEU A 50 6.96 -5.92 -14.79
C LEU A 50 5.54 -6.47 -15.01
N ALA A 51 5.03 -6.45 -16.23
CA ALA A 51 3.72 -7.02 -16.56
C ALA A 51 3.68 -8.53 -16.35
N ARG A 52 4.79 -9.25 -16.63
CA ARG A 52 4.93 -10.67 -16.30
C ARG A 52 4.90 -10.91 -14.80
N ALA A 53 5.61 -10.09 -14.02
CA ALA A 53 5.61 -10.19 -12.56
C ALA A 53 4.23 -9.88 -11.96
N ALA A 54 3.59 -8.79 -12.37
CA ALA A 54 2.24 -8.43 -11.90
C ALA A 54 1.23 -9.56 -12.13
N ARG A 55 1.29 -10.23 -13.29
CA ARG A 55 0.42 -11.36 -13.63
C ARG A 55 0.56 -12.54 -12.69
N LYS A 56 1.76 -12.80 -12.14
CA LYS A 56 1.97 -13.86 -11.14
C LYS A 56 1.25 -13.58 -9.82
N PHE A 57 1.03 -12.31 -9.49
CA PHE A 57 0.28 -11.87 -8.32
C PHE A 57 -1.18 -11.51 -8.65
N GLY A 58 -1.73 -12.08 -9.72
CA GLY A 58 -3.13 -11.90 -10.09
C GLY A 58 -3.49 -10.49 -10.58
N CYS A 59 -2.51 -9.67 -10.97
CA CYS A 59 -2.73 -8.31 -11.46
C CYS A 59 -2.34 -8.18 -12.95
N ASN A 60 -3.03 -7.31 -13.67
CA ASN A 60 -2.62 -6.84 -14.99
C ASN A 60 -1.89 -5.51 -14.84
N LEU A 61 -0.80 -5.35 -15.59
CA LEU A 61 -0.13 -4.05 -15.75
C LEU A 61 -0.60 -3.46 -17.09
N LEU A 62 -1.54 -2.52 -17.02
CA LEU A 62 -2.07 -1.86 -18.21
C LEU A 62 -1.02 -0.88 -18.76
N VAL A 63 -1.10 -0.54 -20.05
CA VAL A 63 -0.21 0.46 -20.68
C VAL A 63 -1.07 1.62 -21.15
N MET A 64 -0.79 2.80 -20.62
CA MET A 64 -1.42 4.04 -21.05
C MET A 64 -0.36 4.99 -21.57
N ARG A 65 -0.63 5.56 -22.75
CA ARG A 65 0.23 6.53 -23.42
C ARG A 65 -0.57 7.77 -23.75
N GLU A 66 -0.05 8.91 -23.36
CA GLU A 66 -0.63 10.22 -23.63
C GLU A 66 0.45 11.22 -24.01
N HIS A 67 0.14 12.13 -24.93
CA HIS A 67 1.04 13.21 -25.35
C HIS A 67 0.64 14.54 -24.71
N ASP A 68 -0.64 14.72 -24.36
CA ASP A 68 -1.11 15.89 -23.60
C ASP A 68 -0.98 15.64 -22.08
N PRO A 69 -0.21 16.47 -21.34
CA PRO A 69 0.01 16.27 -19.91
C PRO A 69 -1.27 16.34 -19.08
N ASP A 70 -2.23 17.20 -19.44
CA ASP A 70 -3.45 17.36 -18.64
C ASP A 70 -4.44 16.22 -18.91
N ALA A 71 -4.49 15.67 -20.13
CA ALA A 71 -5.18 14.44 -20.45
C ALA A 71 -4.57 13.24 -19.70
N ALA A 72 -3.24 13.12 -19.71
CA ALA A 72 -2.52 12.10 -18.94
C ALA A 72 -2.88 12.18 -17.45
N ARG A 73 -2.84 13.39 -16.88
CA ARG A 73 -3.24 13.64 -15.49
C ARG A 73 -4.67 13.17 -15.20
N ARG A 74 -5.63 13.56 -16.05
CA ARG A 74 -7.05 13.20 -15.84
C ARG A 74 -7.24 11.68 -15.85
N LYS A 75 -6.61 10.98 -16.81
CA LYS A 75 -6.68 9.52 -16.90
C LYS A 75 -6.01 8.86 -15.70
N LEU A 76 -4.80 9.26 -15.34
CA LEU A 76 -4.10 8.77 -14.15
C LEU A 76 -4.96 8.94 -12.88
N VAL A 77 -5.49 10.14 -12.64
CA VAL A 77 -6.32 10.43 -11.46
C VAL A 77 -7.57 9.58 -11.42
N THR A 78 -8.15 9.22 -12.57
CA THR A 78 -9.30 8.31 -12.64
C THR A 78 -8.94 6.93 -12.08
N TYR A 79 -7.84 6.33 -12.53
CA TYR A 79 -7.36 5.05 -11.98
C TYR A 79 -7.06 5.11 -10.48
N LEU A 80 -6.43 6.19 -10.01
CA LEU A 80 -6.13 6.37 -8.59
C LEU A 80 -7.41 6.51 -7.73
N ARG A 81 -8.47 7.14 -8.27
CA ARG A 81 -9.77 7.24 -7.60
C ARG A 81 -10.47 5.89 -7.49
N ASP A 82 -10.31 5.04 -8.51
CA ASP A 82 -10.83 3.67 -8.52
C ASP A 82 -10.02 2.71 -7.63
N GLY A 83 -8.97 3.23 -6.98
CA GLY A 83 -8.13 2.47 -6.05
C GLY A 83 -7.05 1.62 -6.73
N ASN A 84 -6.74 1.92 -7.99
CA ASN A 84 -5.66 1.25 -8.72
C ASN A 84 -4.38 2.09 -8.65
N PRO A 85 -3.33 1.63 -7.93
CA PRO A 85 -2.03 2.28 -7.96
C PRO A 85 -1.45 2.18 -9.37
N CYS A 86 -0.68 3.19 -9.77
CA CYS A 86 -0.13 3.29 -11.11
C CYS A 86 1.39 3.39 -11.04
N LEU A 87 2.08 2.54 -11.80
CA LEU A 87 3.52 2.67 -12.01
C LEU A 87 3.77 3.76 -13.05
N VAL A 88 4.82 4.54 -12.82
CA VAL A 88 5.25 5.60 -13.73
C VAL A 88 6.75 5.49 -13.91
N CYS A 89 7.20 5.51 -15.16
CA CYS A 89 8.61 5.64 -15.47
C CYS A 89 8.97 7.12 -15.50
N ALA A 90 9.62 7.59 -14.43
CA ALA A 90 10.04 8.97 -14.23
C ALA A 90 11.47 9.22 -14.71
N TYR A 91 11.83 10.49 -14.79
CA TYR A 91 13.16 11.01 -15.14
C TYR A 91 13.63 10.50 -16.52
N ASP A 92 12.87 10.84 -17.57
CA ASP A 92 13.13 10.42 -18.95
C ASP A 92 13.31 8.89 -19.08
N TRP A 93 12.39 8.15 -18.45
CA TRP A 93 12.30 6.69 -18.53
C TRP A 93 13.43 5.91 -17.86
N THR A 94 14.07 6.51 -16.83
CA THR A 94 15.22 5.91 -16.12
C THR A 94 14.90 5.41 -14.72
N HIS A 95 13.65 5.57 -14.25
CA HIS A 95 13.29 5.22 -12.88
C HIS A 95 11.81 4.89 -12.71
N TRP A 96 11.52 3.76 -12.08
CA TRP A 96 10.15 3.39 -11.75
C TRP A 96 9.73 3.92 -10.37
N VAL A 97 8.55 4.53 -10.32
CA VAL A 97 7.88 4.95 -9.09
C VAL A 97 6.42 4.52 -9.10
N THR A 98 5.79 4.48 -7.93
CA THR A 98 4.36 4.14 -7.81
C THR A 98 3.56 5.32 -7.32
N VAL A 99 2.61 5.78 -8.12
CA VAL A 99 1.64 6.80 -7.72
C VAL A 99 0.42 6.11 -7.12
N VAL A 100 0.02 6.52 -5.93
CA VAL A 100 -1.05 5.83 -5.19
C VAL A 100 -2.27 6.69 -4.92
N LYS A 101 -2.12 8.01 -4.95
CA LYS A 101 -3.21 8.95 -4.70
C LYS A 101 -2.91 10.33 -5.23
N GLU A 102 -3.94 11.01 -5.70
CA GLU A 102 -3.97 12.46 -5.84
C GLU A 102 -4.97 13.02 -4.82
N GLU A 103 -4.55 14.03 -4.06
CA GLU A 103 -5.38 14.73 -3.10
C GLU A 103 -4.96 16.21 -3.05
N ARG A 104 -5.92 17.12 -3.17
CA ARG A 104 -5.71 18.58 -3.09
C ARG A 104 -4.58 19.09 -4.00
N GLY A 105 -4.48 18.60 -5.24
CA GLY A 105 -3.47 19.02 -6.22
C GLY A 105 -2.09 18.41 -6.00
N ARG A 106 -1.95 17.46 -5.06
CA ARG A 106 -0.69 16.79 -4.74
C ARG A 106 -0.79 15.29 -4.97
N PHE A 107 0.26 14.74 -5.55
CA PHE A 107 0.44 13.32 -5.78
C PHE A 107 1.25 12.71 -4.63
N ILE A 108 0.75 11.60 -4.11
CA ILE A 108 1.49 10.72 -3.21
C ILE A 108 2.18 9.67 -4.07
N VAL A 109 3.51 9.70 -4.03
CA VAL A 109 4.38 8.85 -4.84
C VAL A 109 5.25 8.02 -3.91
N LEU A 110 5.32 6.71 -4.16
CA LEU A 110 6.23 5.77 -3.53
C LEU A 110 7.44 5.62 -4.45
N ASP A 111 8.53 6.28 -4.08
CA ASP A 111 9.81 6.32 -4.75
C ASP A 111 10.87 5.65 -3.87
N SER A 112 11.32 4.46 -4.28
CA SER A 112 12.32 3.69 -3.54
C SER A 112 13.73 4.29 -3.54
N ARG A 113 14.00 5.36 -4.31
CA ARG A 113 15.26 6.11 -4.23
C ARG A 113 15.28 7.12 -3.07
N GLU A 114 14.10 7.51 -2.59
CA GLU A 114 13.98 8.49 -1.51
C GLU A 114 14.09 7.80 -0.15
N ASP A 115 14.85 8.37 0.78
CA ASP A 115 15.02 7.87 2.16
C ASP A 115 13.70 7.53 2.87
N ALA A 116 12.69 8.38 2.66
CA ALA A 116 11.38 8.25 3.29
C ALA A 116 10.45 7.33 2.49
N VAL A 117 10.85 6.91 1.29
CA VAL A 117 10.08 6.20 0.25
C VAL A 117 8.85 6.97 -0.25
N LEU A 118 8.14 7.69 0.62
CA LEU A 118 7.02 8.53 0.28
C LEU A 118 7.50 9.93 -0.12
N ALA A 119 7.19 10.31 -1.36
CA ALA A 119 7.34 11.65 -1.90
C ALA A 119 5.98 12.31 -2.12
N LEU A 120 5.94 13.62 -1.95
CA LEU A 120 4.76 14.45 -2.22
C LEU A 120 5.10 15.45 -3.33
N PHE A 121 4.43 15.31 -4.47
CA PHE A 121 4.67 16.19 -5.62
C PHE A 121 3.45 17.07 -5.90
N SER A 122 3.67 18.36 -6.14
CA SER A 122 2.67 19.18 -6.82
C SER A 122 2.54 18.73 -8.27
N TRP A 123 1.44 19.10 -8.94
CA TRP A 123 1.28 18.82 -10.37
C TRP A 123 2.48 19.31 -11.20
N ASN A 124 2.94 20.54 -10.99
CA ASN A 124 4.06 21.11 -11.73
C ASN A 124 5.37 20.33 -11.53
N LYS A 125 5.64 19.85 -10.32
CA LYS A 125 6.81 19.00 -10.05
C LYS A 125 6.63 17.63 -10.69
N PHE A 126 5.46 17.01 -10.52
CA PHE A 126 5.19 15.68 -11.03
C PHE A 126 5.25 15.63 -12.56
N LYS A 127 4.63 16.59 -13.26
CA LYS A 127 4.69 16.72 -14.73
C LYS A 127 6.13 16.76 -15.25
N LYS A 128 7.03 17.47 -14.57
CA LYS A 128 8.44 17.61 -14.98
C LYS A 128 9.23 16.30 -14.84
N VAL A 129 8.93 15.52 -13.81
CA VAL A 129 9.61 14.23 -13.59
C VAL A 129 8.96 13.09 -14.38
N TRP A 130 7.67 13.19 -14.72
CA TRP A 130 6.94 12.15 -15.44
C TRP A 130 7.23 12.16 -16.95
N VAL A 131 7.39 13.34 -17.56
CA VAL A 131 7.57 13.43 -19.02
C VAL A 131 8.78 12.63 -19.51
N TYR A 132 8.57 11.85 -20.56
CA TYR A 132 9.62 11.31 -21.42
C TYR A 132 9.72 12.16 -22.69
N ARG A 133 10.94 12.54 -23.05
CA ARG A 133 11.23 13.32 -24.26
C ARG A 133 11.86 12.43 -25.31
N LYS A 134 11.11 12.11 -26.36
CA LYS A 134 11.61 11.41 -27.54
C LYS A 134 12.14 12.44 -28.53
N ARG A 135 13.42 12.33 -28.89
CA ARG A 135 13.99 13.11 -30.00
C ARG A 135 13.62 12.42 -31.31
N ASP A 136 13.30 13.22 -32.31
CA ASP A 136 13.15 12.74 -33.68
C ASP A 136 14.53 12.40 -34.25
N GLU A 137 14.67 11.21 -34.84
CA GLU A 137 15.94 10.70 -35.40
C GLU A 137 16.39 11.52 -36.62
N ASP A 138 15.45 12.13 -37.34
CA ASP A 138 15.72 12.93 -38.53
C ASP A 138 15.84 14.43 -38.21
N ASN A 139 15.36 14.87 -37.04
CA ASN A 139 15.37 16.27 -36.65
C ASN A 139 15.49 16.47 -35.13
N ASP A 140 16.73 16.64 -34.65
CA ASP A 140 17.06 16.93 -33.25
C ASP A 140 16.33 18.12 -32.60
N LYS A 141 15.64 18.97 -33.39
CA LYS A 141 14.83 20.09 -32.88
C LYS A 141 13.42 19.69 -32.46
N ILE A 142 12.90 18.55 -32.93
CA ILE A 142 11.56 18.07 -32.58
C ILE A 142 11.68 17.12 -31.39
N VAL A 143 11.02 17.48 -30.30
CA VAL A 143 10.91 16.65 -29.10
C VAL A 143 9.44 16.31 -28.91
N ASP A 144 9.07 15.05 -29.18
CA ASP A 144 7.77 14.53 -28.80
C ASP A 144 7.79 14.21 -27.29
N THR A 145 6.72 14.58 -26.60
CA THR A 145 6.59 14.36 -25.16
C THR A 145 5.56 13.29 -24.88
N VAL A 146 5.94 12.32 -24.08
CA VAL A 146 5.11 11.16 -23.74
C VAL A 146 4.95 11.07 -22.22
N TYR A 147 3.74 10.77 -21.78
CA TYR A 147 3.34 10.61 -20.38
C TYR A 147 2.81 9.20 -20.14
N ASP A 148 3.71 8.22 -20.18
CA ASP A 148 3.35 6.82 -19.99
C ASP A 148 3.08 6.49 -18.52
N PHE A 149 2.03 5.71 -18.25
CA PHE A 149 1.76 5.18 -16.93
C PHE A 149 1.06 3.82 -17.02
N HIS A 150 1.18 3.07 -15.93
CA HIS A 150 0.83 1.66 -15.92
C HIS A 150 -0.02 1.31 -14.70
N PRO A 151 -1.35 1.38 -14.82
CA PRO A 151 -2.26 0.94 -13.77
C PRO A 151 -2.03 -0.54 -13.41
N VAL A 152 -1.91 -0.84 -12.12
CA VAL A 152 -1.89 -2.21 -11.59
C VAL A 152 -3.32 -2.60 -11.26
N ALA A 153 -3.96 -3.30 -12.19
CA ALA A 153 -5.37 -3.68 -12.11
C ALA A 153 -5.50 -5.13 -11.61
N PRO A 154 -6.07 -5.38 -10.43
CA PRO A 154 -6.28 -6.74 -9.93
C PRO A 154 -7.32 -7.49 -10.77
N ARG A 155 -7.09 -8.79 -10.99
CA ARG A 155 -8.02 -9.71 -11.68
C ARG A 155 -8.99 -10.41 -10.74
N PHE A 156 -9.05 -9.94 -9.51
CA PHE A 156 -9.83 -10.50 -8.42
C PHE A 156 -10.48 -9.37 -7.62
N ARG A 157 -11.49 -9.72 -6.83
CA ARG A 157 -12.11 -8.78 -5.90
C ARG A 157 -11.15 -8.52 -4.74
N VAL A 158 -10.60 -7.32 -4.67
CA VAL A 158 -9.70 -6.94 -3.58
C VAL A 158 -10.49 -6.78 -2.29
N GLN A 159 -10.05 -7.49 -1.25
CA GLN A 159 -10.68 -7.45 0.08
C GLN A 159 -10.30 -6.17 0.84
N THR A 160 -9.04 -5.75 0.74
CA THR A 160 -8.50 -4.64 1.52
C THR A 160 -7.68 -3.71 0.64
N ARG A 161 -7.91 -2.41 0.75
CA ARG A 161 -7.10 -1.38 0.07
C ARG A 161 -6.53 -0.42 1.08
N ALA A 162 -5.24 -0.10 0.95
CA ALA A 162 -4.66 0.96 1.74
C ALA A 162 -5.22 2.32 1.30
N ARG A 163 -5.79 3.07 2.24
CA ARG A 163 -6.40 4.39 2.03
C ARG A 163 -5.44 5.49 2.43
N PHE A 164 -4.47 5.76 1.56
CA PHE A 164 -3.52 6.84 1.79
C PHE A 164 -4.18 8.22 1.64
N SER A 165 -3.81 9.12 2.54
CA SER A 165 -4.12 10.55 2.51
C SER A 165 -2.82 11.35 2.63
N LEU A 166 -2.86 12.65 2.34
CA LEU A 166 -1.70 13.52 2.52
C LEU A 166 -1.25 13.56 3.98
N GLU A 167 -2.18 13.47 4.92
CA GLU A 167 -1.86 13.44 6.34
C GLU A 167 -1.10 12.17 6.70
N ARG A 168 -1.61 10.99 6.31
CA ARG A 168 -0.94 9.70 6.52
C ARG A 168 0.42 9.66 5.85
N ALA A 169 0.53 10.17 4.62
CA ALA A 169 1.79 10.26 3.92
C ALA A 169 2.79 11.18 4.64
N LYS A 170 2.36 12.35 5.13
CA LYS A 170 3.22 13.24 5.93
C LYS A 170 3.65 12.60 7.24
N TYR A 171 2.77 11.85 7.89
CA TYR A 171 3.10 11.10 9.10
C TYR A 171 4.20 10.07 8.82
N LEU A 172 4.00 9.18 7.84
CA LEU A 172 4.97 8.13 7.50
C LEU A 172 6.34 8.65 7.05
N ARG A 173 6.39 9.84 6.46
CA ARG A 173 7.65 10.46 6.01
C ARG A 173 8.57 10.92 7.14
N ARG A 174 8.07 11.06 8.38
CA ARG A 174 8.87 11.56 9.50
C ARG A 174 10.02 10.59 9.81
N PRO A 175 11.25 11.07 10.07
CA PRO A 175 12.40 10.20 10.35
C PRO A 175 12.15 9.16 11.45
N GLU A 176 11.44 9.55 12.52
CA GLU A 176 11.05 8.70 13.64
C GLU A 176 10.07 7.56 13.26
N ASN A 177 9.46 7.64 12.07
CA ASN A 177 8.54 6.63 11.54
C ASN A 177 9.20 5.70 10.50
N ARG A 178 10.48 5.88 10.18
CA ARG A 178 11.18 5.02 9.20
C ARG A 178 11.13 3.54 9.58
N ASN A 179 11.33 3.23 10.86
CA ASN A 179 11.28 1.84 11.33
C ASN A 179 9.87 1.25 11.17
N PHE A 180 8.84 2.03 11.53
CA PHE A 180 7.45 1.64 11.34
C PHE A 180 7.12 1.37 9.87
N ALA A 181 7.51 2.26 8.95
CA ALA A 181 7.25 2.10 7.52
C ALA A 181 7.92 0.82 6.93
N ARG A 182 9.09 0.43 7.43
CA ARG A 182 9.82 -0.78 6.98
C ARG A 182 9.17 -2.09 7.39
N HIS A 183 8.44 -2.11 8.51
CA HIS A 183 7.74 -3.28 9.05
C HIS A 183 6.24 -3.22 8.75
N TRP A 184 5.82 -2.36 7.81
CA TRP A 184 4.40 -2.09 7.52
C TRP A 184 3.57 -3.35 7.26
N ASP A 185 4.11 -4.27 6.48
CA ASP A 185 3.55 -5.59 6.17
C ASP A 185 3.34 -6.45 7.41
N GLU A 186 4.29 -6.52 8.33
CA GLU A 186 4.19 -7.30 9.57
C GLU A 186 2.99 -6.82 10.40
N TYR A 187 2.84 -5.49 10.54
CA TYR A 187 1.66 -4.93 11.19
C TYR A 187 0.35 -5.28 10.46
N VAL A 188 0.33 -5.30 9.12
CA VAL A 188 -0.90 -5.63 8.40
C VAL A 188 -1.23 -7.11 8.54
N GLU A 189 -0.25 -8.00 8.40
CA GLU A 189 -0.44 -9.44 8.52
C GLU A 189 -0.91 -9.82 9.93
N ASP A 190 -0.30 -9.26 10.98
CA ASP A 190 -0.73 -9.45 12.37
C ASP A 190 -2.17 -9.01 12.58
N LEU A 191 -2.56 -7.85 12.04
CA LEU A 191 -3.92 -7.33 12.21
C LEU A 191 -4.94 -8.10 11.36
N LEU A 192 -4.57 -8.59 10.19
CA LEU A 192 -5.44 -9.43 9.35
C LEU A 192 -5.64 -10.83 9.93
N ALA A 193 -4.74 -11.31 10.79
CA ALA A 193 -4.95 -12.54 11.56
C ALA A 193 -6.04 -12.38 12.62
N LEU A 194 -6.25 -11.16 13.12
CA LEU A 194 -7.21 -10.85 14.20
C LEU A 194 -8.51 -10.24 13.69
N CYS A 195 -8.51 -9.62 12.52
CA CYS A 195 -9.59 -8.75 12.06
C CYS A 195 -9.85 -8.91 10.57
N LYS A 196 -11.04 -8.45 10.14
CA LYS A 196 -11.45 -8.48 8.73
C LYS A 196 -11.62 -7.07 8.18
N PRO A 197 -11.42 -6.87 6.87
CA PRO A 197 -11.76 -5.61 6.22
C PRO A 197 -13.26 -5.37 6.27
N ARG A 198 -13.67 -4.11 6.43
CA ARG A 198 -15.08 -3.75 6.35
C ARG A 198 -15.62 -3.97 4.94
N THR A 199 -16.72 -4.71 4.83
CA THR A 199 -17.48 -4.88 3.58
C THR A 199 -18.79 -4.07 3.65
N PRO A 200 -19.45 -3.79 2.51
CA PRO A 200 -20.78 -3.16 2.50
C PRO A 200 -21.84 -3.97 3.26
N LEU A 201 -21.64 -5.27 3.45
CA LEU A 201 -22.53 -6.17 4.19
C LEU A 201 -22.18 -6.26 5.68
N SER A 202 -21.08 -5.66 6.11
CA SER A 202 -20.65 -5.68 7.52
C SER A 202 -21.59 -4.80 8.36
N SER A 203 -22.44 -5.43 9.17
CA SER A 203 -23.21 -4.82 10.26
C SER A 203 -22.55 -5.10 11.61
N ASN A 204 -22.88 -4.31 12.64
CA ASN A 204 -22.40 -4.50 14.02
C ASN A 204 -20.88 -4.67 14.10
N VAL A 205 -20.17 -3.64 13.63
CA VAL A 205 -18.71 -3.64 13.58
C VAL A 205 -18.14 -2.44 14.32
N ILE A 206 -17.07 -2.68 15.08
CA ILE A 206 -16.22 -1.64 15.65
C ILE A 206 -14.98 -1.48 14.77
N SER A 207 -14.51 -0.25 14.54
CA SER A 207 -13.23 -0.07 13.88
C SER A 207 -12.10 -0.58 14.78
N LEU A 208 -11.15 -1.29 14.20
CA LEU A 208 -10.02 -1.81 14.96
C LEU A 208 -9.19 -0.68 15.58
N GLY A 209 -9.09 0.47 14.90
CA GLY A 209 -8.50 1.67 15.49
C GLY A 209 -9.22 2.10 16.78
N GLU A 210 -10.55 2.15 16.77
CA GLU A 210 -11.32 2.53 17.97
C GLU A 210 -11.20 1.48 19.08
N PHE A 211 -11.19 0.19 18.75
CA PHE A 211 -10.94 -0.87 19.70
C PHE A 211 -9.56 -0.70 20.37
N LEU A 212 -8.50 -0.54 19.57
CA LEU A 212 -7.15 -0.33 20.09
C LEU A 212 -7.08 0.94 20.95
N ARG A 213 -7.76 2.02 20.56
CA ARG A 213 -7.82 3.26 21.34
C ARG A 213 -8.47 3.06 22.72
N ARG A 214 -9.53 2.24 22.81
CA ARG A 214 -10.26 1.96 24.06
C ARG A 214 -9.49 1.03 24.99
N HIS A 215 -8.81 0.03 24.43
CA HIS A 215 -8.23 -1.07 25.20
C HIS A 215 -6.70 -0.99 25.33
N ALA A 216 -6.03 0.00 24.73
CA ALA A 216 -4.58 0.12 24.75
C ALA A 216 -3.97 0.08 26.16
N GLU A 217 -4.55 0.82 27.12
CA GLU A 217 -4.05 0.86 28.50
C GLU A 217 -4.12 -0.53 29.15
N MET A 218 -5.27 -1.19 29.04
CA MET A 218 -5.46 -2.56 29.53
C MET A 218 -4.47 -3.54 28.90
N ILE A 219 -4.27 -3.49 27.58
CA ILE A 219 -3.34 -4.36 26.86
C ILE A 219 -1.92 -4.17 27.41
N VAL A 220 -1.49 -2.92 27.58
CA VAL A 220 -0.16 -2.59 28.09
C VAL A 220 0.01 -3.05 29.54
N ASP A 221 -0.98 -2.84 30.39
CA ASP A 221 -0.95 -3.28 31.79
C ASP A 221 -0.83 -4.81 31.90
N GLN A 222 -1.61 -5.55 31.10
CA GLN A 222 -1.53 -7.02 31.06
C GLN A 222 -0.17 -7.50 30.56
N LEU A 223 0.37 -6.90 29.50
CA LEU A 223 1.70 -7.24 29.00
C LEU A 223 2.79 -6.99 30.06
N SER A 224 2.73 -5.85 30.74
CA SER A 224 3.66 -5.52 31.83
C SER A 224 3.55 -6.49 33.00
N PHE A 225 2.32 -6.89 33.36
CA PHE A 225 2.07 -7.84 34.45
C PHE A 225 2.62 -9.24 34.15
N TRP A 226 2.31 -9.80 32.98
CA TRP A 226 2.63 -11.20 32.65
C TRP A 226 4.09 -11.41 32.24
N HIS A 227 4.68 -10.47 31.50
CA HIS A 227 6.00 -10.69 30.92
C HIS A 227 7.14 -10.08 31.74
N GLY A 228 6.85 -9.09 32.60
CA GLY A 228 7.87 -8.34 33.35
C GLY A 228 8.84 -7.58 32.42
N GLY A 229 9.19 -6.35 32.77
CA GLY A 229 10.22 -5.60 32.01
C GLY A 229 9.79 -5.10 30.62
N VAL A 230 8.48 -5.04 30.32
CA VAL A 230 7.98 -4.34 29.13
C VAL A 230 8.13 -2.83 29.31
N GLU A 231 8.89 -2.18 28.43
CA GLU A 231 8.97 -0.71 28.40
C GLU A 231 7.65 -0.13 27.89
N ARG A 232 6.84 0.42 28.80
CA ARG A 232 5.47 0.92 28.53
C ARG A 232 5.37 1.79 27.27
N ARG A 233 6.28 2.76 27.14
CA ARG A 233 6.35 3.68 25.99
C ARG A 233 6.54 2.98 24.65
N ARG A 234 7.31 1.88 24.62
CA ARG A 234 7.50 1.08 23.39
C ARG A 234 6.23 0.31 23.04
N ALA A 235 5.56 -0.28 24.03
CA ALA A 235 4.30 -0.99 23.81
C ALA A 235 3.22 -0.04 23.29
N GLU A 236 3.06 1.12 23.91
CA GLU A 236 2.15 2.19 23.46
C GLU A 236 2.45 2.61 22.01
N ARG A 237 3.74 2.71 21.65
CA ARG A 237 4.17 3.05 20.30
C ARG A 237 3.79 1.98 19.27
N VAL A 238 3.94 0.70 19.60
CA VAL A 238 3.51 -0.43 18.76
C VAL A 238 1.99 -0.40 18.55
N LEU A 239 1.23 -0.19 19.61
CA LEU A 239 -0.24 -0.08 19.52
C LEU A 239 -0.67 1.12 18.68
N GLN A 240 0.03 2.27 18.79
CA GLN A 240 -0.23 3.43 17.93
C GLN A 240 0.05 3.12 16.45
N ASN A 241 1.10 2.36 16.15
CA ASN A 241 1.40 1.92 14.79
C ASN A 241 0.33 0.95 14.26
N MET A 242 -0.09 -0.03 15.08
CA MET A 242 -1.21 -0.93 14.76
C MET A 242 -2.50 -0.16 14.46
N HIS A 243 -2.84 0.82 15.30
CA HIS A 243 -3.98 1.71 15.08
C HIS A 243 -3.86 2.44 13.75
N PHE A 244 -2.69 3.00 13.44
CA PHE A 244 -2.46 3.71 12.17
C PHE A 244 -2.67 2.79 10.95
N VAL A 245 -2.17 1.56 11.02
CA VAL A 245 -2.32 0.56 9.95
C VAL A 245 -3.78 0.14 9.82
N ALA A 246 -4.44 -0.18 10.93
CA ALA A 246 -5.85 -0.56 10.99
C ALA A 246 -6.74 0.49 10.30
N ASP A 247 -6.54 1.76 10.63
CA ASP A 247 -7.26 2.88 10.03
C ASP A 247 -6.92 3.08 8.55
N THR A 248 -5.68 2.80 8.16
CA THR A 248 -5.25 2.91 6.76
C THR A 248 -5.93 1.86 5.90
N TYR A 249 -6.11 0.64 6.40
CA TYR A 249 -6.77 -0.44 5.66
C TYR A 249 -8.28 -0.53 5.92
N GLY A 250 -8.81 0.20 6.90
CA GLY A 250 -10.22 0.15 7.28
C GLY A 250 -10.62 -1.19 7.91
N LEU A 251 -9.74 -1.74 8.75
CA LEU A 251 -9.96 -3.00 9.45
C LEU A 251 -11.00 -2.82 10.56
N VAL A 252 -11.82 -3.85 10.75
CA VAL A 252 -12.90 -3.87 11.73
C VAL A 252 -12.93 -5.20 12.49
N ILE A 253 -13.47 -5.16 13.69
CA ILE A 253 -13.86 -6.34 14.46
C ILE A 253 -15.37 -6.47 14.35
N HIS A 254 -15.84 -7.68 14.05
CA HIS A 254 -17.26 -8.00 14.07
C HIS A 254 -17.68 -8.34 15.50
N GLU A 255 -18.76 -7.73 16.02
CA GLU A 255 -19.26 -7.99 17.38
C GLU A 255 -19.61 -9.47 17.63
N GLU A 256 -19.92 -10.22 16.58
CA GLU A 256 -20.17 -11.67 16.66
C GLU A 256 -18.90 -12.50 16.94
N GLU A 257 -17.72 -11.93 16.63
CA GLU A 257 -16.41 -12.52 16.91
C GLU A 257 -15.84 -12.00 18.25
N GLU A 258 -16.47 -10.98 18.84
CA GLU A 258 -16.20 -10.57 20.22
C GLU A 258 -16.80 -11.63 21.15
N ILE A 259 -15.95 -12.50 21.69
CA ILE A 259 -16.35 -13.37 22.80
C ILE A 259 -16.65 -12.45 23.98
N ASP A 260 -17.91 -12.08 24.15
CA ASP A 260 -18.41 -11.44 25.36
C ASP A 260 -18.31 -12.45 26.52
N PRO A 261 -17.38 -12.26 27.47
CA PRO A 261 -17.23 -13.20 28.59
C PRO A 261 -18.47 -13.23 29.50
N THR A 262 -19.43 -12.31 29.34
CA THR A 262 -20.69 -12.29 30.07
C THR A 262 -21.82 -13.06 29.36
N ARG A 263 -21.65 -13.42 28.08
CA ARG A 263 -22.58 -14.31 27.37
C ARG A 263 -22.15 -15.77 27.58
N SER A 264 -22.62 -16.37 28.67
CA SER A 264 -22.58 -17.84 28.80
C SER A 264 -23.30 -18.49 27.60
N PRO A 265 -22.79 -19.60 27.04
CA PRO A 265 -23.54 -20.38 26.07
C PRO A 265 -24.81 -20.88 26.75
N GLN A 266 -25.97 -20.39 26.30
CA GLN A 266 -27.23 -21.00 26.68
C GLN A 266 -27.19 -22.44 26.20
N ALA A 267 -27.13 -23.37 27.14
CA ALA A 267 -27.29 -24.79 26.88
C ALA A 267 -28.60 -24.97 26.13
N THR A 268 -28.51 -25.39 24.86
CA THR A 268 -29.65 -25.82 24.09
C THR A 268 -30.28 -27.01 24.80
N ALA A 269 -31.48 -26.82 25.35
CA ALA A 269 -32.25 -27.89 25.95
C ALA A 269 -32.50 -28.99 24.92
N PRO A 270 -32.40 -30.28 25.29
CA PRO A 270 -32.65 -31.38 24.36
C PRO A 270 -34.11 -31.35 23.91
N ALA A 271 -34.32 -31.56 22.61
CA ALA A 271 -35.63 -31.64 21.99
C ALA A 271 -36.49 -32.74 22.66
N PRO A 272 -37.80 -32.49 22.87
CA PRO A 272 -38.67 -33.49 23.48
C PRO A 272 -38.85 -34.66 22.52
N THR A 273 -38.56 -35.86 23.03
CA THR A 273 -38.85 -37.13 22.37
C THR A 273 -40.36 -37.26 22.21
N LEU A 274 -40.83 -37.34 20.96
CA LEU A 274 -42.21 -37.68 20.64
C LEU A 274 -42.43 -39.18 20.92
N THR A 275 -43.30 -39.47 21.88
CA THR A 275 -43.95 -40.78 22.08
C THR A 275 -45.22 -40.86 21.26
#